data_AF-A0A954VCL9-F1
#
_entry.id   AF-A0A954VCL9-F1
#
_cell.length_a   1.000
_cell.length_b   1.000
_cell.length_c   1.000
_cell.angle_alpha   90.00
_cell.angle_beta   90.00
_cell.angle_gamma   90.00
#
_symmetry.space_group_name_H-M   'P 1'
#
loop_
_entity.id
_entity.type
_entity.pdbx_description
1 polymer ?
#
loop_
_entity_poly.entity_id
_entity_poly.type
_entity_poly.pdbx_seq_one_letter_code
_entity_poly.pdbx_strand_id
1 'polypeptide(L)' 'MAALRRWADDELRSINGQIEYLLRKALRDAGRWKDESTQSHTPELPLQCPPETNTESTPADDNGRTVQDDQTDERSN' A
#
# COMPACT_ATOMS: atom_id res chain seq x y z
N MET A 1 -22.78 3.01 14.83
CA MET A 1 -22.97 1.88 13.89
C MET A 1 -23.50 0.64 14.63
N ALA A 2 -24.63 0.70 15.33
CA ALA A 2 -25.08 -0.40 16.22
C ALA A 2 -26.03 -1.40 15.54
N ALA A 3 -26.97 -0.94 14.71
CA ALA A 3 -27.96 -1.80 14.06
C ALA A 3 -27.34 -2.79 13.06
N LEU A 4 -26.40 -2.34 12.23
CA LEU A 4 -25.71 -3.19 11.25
C LEU A 4 -24.87 -4.28 11.94
N ARG A 5 -24.24 -3.95 13.08
CA ARG A 5 -23.45 -4.92 13.84
C ARG A 5 -24.33 -6.04 14.38
N ARG A 6 -25.43 -5.68 15.03
CA ARG A 6 -26.38 -6.65 15.59
C ARG A 6 -26.96 -7.57 14.52
N TRP A 7 -27.33 -7.02 13.36
CA TRP A 7 -27.80 -7.85 12.24
C TRP A 7 -26.72 -8.81 11.72
N ALA A 8 -25.48 -8.37 11.60
CA ALA A 8 -24.37 -9.25 11.23
C ALA A 8 -24.17 -10.37 12.26
N ASP A 9 -24.22 -10.04 13.56
CA ASP A 9 -24.09 -11.01 14.65
C ASP A 9 -25.26 -12.03 14.62
N ASP A 10 -26.49 -11.58 14.35
CA ASP A 10 -27.69 -12.45 14.21
C ASP A 10 -27.56 -13.44 13.03
N GLU A 11 -26.88 -13.06 11.94
CA GLU A 11 -26.57 -13.92 10.80
C GLU A 11 -25.24 -14.68 10.93
N LEU A 12 -24.60 -14.65 12.11
CA LEU A 12 -23.29 -15.25 12.38
C LEU A 12 -22.22 -14.81 11.37
N ARG A 13 -22.27 -13.55 10.94
CA ARG A 13 -21.36 -12.97 9.94
C ARG A 13 -20.54 -11.85 10.54
N SER A 14 -19.34 -11.65 9.99
CA SER A 14 -18.60 -10.43 10.25
C SER A 14 -19.33 -9.22 9.65
N ILE A 15 -19.07 -8.03 10.19
CA ILE A 15 -19.60 -6.78 9.64
C ILE A 15 -19.21 -6.61 8.17
N ASN A 16 -17.96 -6.92 7.82
CA ASN A 16 -17.48 -6.81 6.44
C ASN A 16 -18.24 -7.77 5.52
N GLY A 17 -18.45 -9.01 5.95
CA GLY A 17 -19.27 -9.96 5.19
C GLY A 17 -20.72 -9.50 5.03
N GLN A 18 -21.29 -8.81 6.03
CA GLN A 18 -22.63 -8.25 5.92
C GLN A 18 -22.70 -7.10 4.90
N ILE A 19 -21.70 -6.22 4.91
CA ILE A 19 -21.56 -5.12 3.94
C ILE A 19 -21.42 -5.69 2.53
N GLU A 20 -20.55 -6.68 2.32
CA GLU A 20 -20.36 -7.31 1.02
C GLU A 20 -21.64 -7.95 0.49
N TYR A 21 -22.40 -8.63 1.34
CA TYR A 21 -23.67 -9.23 0.94
C TYR A 21 -24.67 -8.18 0.48
N LEU A 22 -24.81 -7.09 1.24
CA LEU A 22 -25.68 -5.98 0.88
C LEU A 22 -25.28 -5.34 -0.44
N LEU A 23 -23.97 -5.11 -0.65
CA LEU A 23 -23.46 -4.53 -1.89
C LEU A 23 -23.71 -5.47 -3.08
N ARG A 24 -23.43 -6.77 -2.93
CA ARG A 24 -23.70 -7.77 -3.98
C ARG A 24 -25.18 -7.84 -4.31
N LYS A 25 -26.05 -7.86 -3.30
CA LYS A 25 -27.51 -7.85 -3.48
C LYS A 25 -27.96 -6.58 -4.20
N ALA A 26 -27.51 -5.40 -3.75
CA ALA A 26 -27.86 -4.12 -4.38
C ALA A 26 -27.39 -4.03 -5.84
N LEU A 27 -26.19 -4.54 -6.15
CA LEU A 27 -25.68 -4.60 -7.52
C LEU A 27 -26.50 -5.57 -8.39
N ARG A 28 -26.94 -6.71 -7.86
CA ARG A 28 -27.84 -7.65 -8.57
C ARG A 28 -29.20 -7.01 -8.82
N ASP A 29 -29.79 -6.41 -7.79
CA ASP A 29 -31.09 -5.72 -7.88
C ASP A 29 -31.02 -4.55 -8.90
N ALA A 30 -29.88 -3.87 -9.00
CA ALA A 30 -29.63 -2.83 -9.99
C ALA A 30 -29.26 -3.36 -11.40
N GLY A 31 -29.18 -4.67 -11.60
CA GLY A 31 -28.78 -5.29 -12.88
C GLY A 31 -27.32 -5.05 -13.28
N ARG A 32 -26.46 -4.65 -12.33
CA ARG A 32 -25.04 -4.32 -12.55
C ARG A 32 -24.09 -5.43 -12.11
N TRP A 33 -24.62 -6.53 -11.60
CA TRP A 33 -23.82 -7.68 -11.22
C TRP A 33 -23.34 -8.42 -12.46
N LYS A 34 -22.05 -8.38 -12.75
CA LYS A 34 -21.41 -9.29 -13.71
C LYS A 34 -21.10 -10.59 -12.97
N ASP A 35 -21.61 -11.72 -13.46
CA ASP A 35 -21.24 -13.02 -12.91
C ASP A 35 -19.76 -13.29 -13.19
N GLU A 36 -19.03 -13.68 -12.15
CA GLU A 36 -17.59 -13.99 -12.18
C GLU A 36 -17.28 -15.28 -12.99
N SER A 37 -18.25 -15.84 -13.72
CA SER A 37 -18.09 -17.03 -14.58
C SER A 37 -17.17 -16.80 -15.78
N THR A 38 -16.61 -15.60 -15.96
CA THR A 38 -15.70 -15.25 -17.06
C THR A 38 -14.25 -14.96 -16.59
N GLN A 39 -13.96 -15.01 -15.28
CA GLN A 39 -12.60 -14.78 -14.78
C GLN A 39 -11.85 -16.11 -14.52
N SER A 40 -11.90 -17.04 -15.48
CA SER A 40 -10.88 -18.09 -15.58
C SER A 40 -9.67 -17.55 -16.35
N HIS A 41 -9.02 -16.54 -15.78
CA HIS A 41 -7.66 -16.21 -16.13
C HIS A 41 -6.89 -16.15 -14.82
N THR A 42 -6.26 -17.26 -14.46
CA THR A 42 -5.00 -17.20 -13.72
C THR A 42 -4.04 -16.42 -14.61
N PRO A 43 -3.66 -15.17 -14.31
CA PRO A 43 -2.39 -14.69 -14.81
C PRO A 43 -1.38 -15.48 -13.99
N GLU A 44 -0.83 -16.52 -14.61
CA GLU A 44 0.39 -17.17 -14.15
C GLU A 44 1.36 -16.05 -13.76
N LEU A 45 1.62 -15.91 -12.46
CA LEU A 45 2.62 -14.98 -11.96
C LEU A 45 3.94 -15.43 -12.57
N PRO A 46 4.63 -14.64 -13.41
CA PRO A 46 6.03 -14.91 -13.63
C PRO A 46 6.70 -14.71 -12.27
N LEU A 47 7.28 -15.78 -11.72
CA LEU A 47 8.21 -15.70 -10.61
C LEU A 47 9.40 -14.84 -11.05
N GLN A 48 9.32 -13.53 -10.86
CA GLN A 48 10.45 -12.64 -11.00
C GLN A 48 10.90 -12.18 -9.60
N CYS A 49 11.82 -12.92 -8.99
CA CYS A 49 12.90 -12.23 -8.29
C CYS A 49 13.78 -11.61 -9.39
N PRO A 50 13.96 -10.28 -9.47
CA PRO A 50 15.03 -9.76 -10.31
C PRO A 50 16.39 -10.09 -9.67
N PRO A 51 17.30 -10.78 -10.36
CA PRO A 51 18.70 -10.89 -9.94
C PRO A 51 19.49 -9.63 -10.36
N GLU A 52 20.64 -9.44 -9.71
CA GLU A 52 21.77 -8.57 -10.09
C GLU A 52 21.58 -7.06 -9.83
N THR A 53 22.20 -6.47 -8.81
CA THR A 53 23.62 -6.05 -8.67
C THR A 53 24.06 -4.91 -9.60
N ASN A 54 24.74 -3.92 -8.98
CA ASN A 54 25.56 -2.82 -9.51
C ASN A 54 24.78 -1.54 -9.92
N THR A 55 25.24 -0.31 -9.75
CA THR A 55 26.34 0.37 -9.03
C THR A 55 26.06 1.84 -9.34
N GLU A 56 26.01 2.73 -8.35
CA GLU A 56 26.39 4.12 -8.58
C GLU A 56 27.15 4.58 -7.33
N SER A 57 28.46 4.35 -7.37
CA SER A 57 29.42 5.04 -6.51
C SER A 57 29.36 6.53 -6.86
N THR A 58 29.00 7.38 -5.90
CA THR A 58 29.28 8.81 -6.02
C THR A 58 30.80 9.02 -6.12
N PRO A 59 31.31 9.74 -7.13
CA PRO A 59 32.73 10.01 -7.26
C PRO A 59 33.18 10.97 -6.14
N ALA A 60 34.39 10.75 -5.65
CA ALA A 60 35.08 11.67 -4.76
C ALA A 60 35.51 12.91 -5.56
N ASP A 61 35.03 14.08 -5.16
CA ASP A 61 35.53 15.34 -5.69
C ASP A 61 36.77 15.76 -4.88
N ASP A 62 37.94 15.57 -5.49
CA ASP A 62 39.22 16.14 -5.08
C ASP A 62 39.19 17.67 -5.20
N ASN A 63 38.64 18.36 -4.20
CA ASN A 63 38.90 19.78 -4.01
C ASN A 63 39.90 19.95 -2.87
N GLY A 64 41.17 19.65 -3.18
CA GLY A 64 42.33 20.03 -2.39
C GLY A 64 42.45 21.54 -2.21
N ARG A 65 41.66 22.12 -1.29
CA ARG A 65 41.91 23.46 -0.76
C ARG A 65 42.02 23.44 0.76
N THR A 66 43.18 23.91 1.18
CA THR A 66 43.75 23.92 2.52
C THR A 66 43.46 25.27 3.22
N VAL A 67 43.22 25.14 4.52
CA VAL A 67 43.35 26.06 5.67
C VAL A 67 42.62 27.43 5.79
N GLN A 68 41.96 27.53 6.95
CA GLN A 68 42.08 28.55 8.01
C GLN A 68 41.27 29.84 7.95
N ASP A 69 41.10 30.35 9.18
CA ASP A 69 40.54 31.61 9.65
C ASP A 69 39.05 31.53 10.01
N ASP A 70 38.57 31.94 11.17
CA ASP A 70 39.11 32.44 12.43
C ASP A 70 37.88 32.57 13.36
N GLN A 71 38.09 32.74 14.66
CA GLN A 71 37.12 33.11 15.72
C GLN A 71 35.62 33.29 15.35
N THR A 72 34.74 32.66 16.15
CA THR A 72 33.85 33.46 17.01
C THR A 72 33.46 32.67 18.25
N ASP A 73 34.01 33.18 19.34
CA ASP A 73 33.73 32.87 20.72
C ASP A 73 32.29 33.26 21.10
N GLU A 74 31.90 32.84 22.31
CA GLU A 74 30.82 33.41 23.13
C GLU A 74 29.41 32.78 23.05
N ARG A 75 29.24 31.80 23.94
CA ARG A 75 28.30 31.84 25.08
C ARG A 75 27.10 32.80 24.99
N SER A 76 25.90 32.21 24.96
CA SER A 76 24.76 32.48 25.87
C SER A 76 23.64 31.50 25.45
N ASN A 77 22.99 30.70 26.29
CA ASN A 77 22.76 30.70 27.73
C ASN A 77 22.47 29.25 28.16
#